data_AF-A0A349BQR2-F1
#
_entry.id   AF-A0A349BQR2-F1
#
_cell.length_a   1.000
_cell.length_b   1.000
_cell.length_c   1.000
_cell.angle_alpha   90.00
_cell.angle_beta   90.00
_cell.angle_gamma   90.00
#
_symmetry.space_group_name_H-M   'P 1'
#
loop_
_entity.id
_entity.type
_entity.pdbx_description
1 polymer ?
#
loop_
_entity_poly.entity_id
_entity_poly.type
_entity_poly.pdbx_seq_one_letter_code
_entity_poly.pdbx_strand_id
1 'polypeptide(L)'
;MYIKNCMYQEGALMEELEDILSGLEQRITIYKNKLSELQKRRDRLEDEIKTTKKYLELAETLYKVERNKAKAISQQAQSEDAEKGLIKGSEESKDLLFSTFKFSSLSIPQATYIILKEEGKALHAKEIYQRLIEGGVKIRSKTPITSVSISLNRDKRFQRIAPNTYCLTDPEAQREERR
;
A
#
# COMPACT_ATOMS: atom_id res chain seq x y z
N MET A 1 75.44 36.88 26.38
CA MET A 1 74.94 35.52 26.08
C MET A 1 73.48 35.31 26.51
N TYR A 2 73.03 35.87 27.63
CA TYR A 2 71.66 35.66 28.15
C TYR A 2 70.51 36.19 27.27
N ILE A 3 70.65 37.36 26.65
CA ILE A 3 69.57 37.98 25.84
C ILE A 3 69.21 37.11 24.62
N LYS A 4 70.23 36.53 23.95
CA LYS A 4 70.02 35.67 22.78
C LYS A 4 69.25 34.40 23.16
N ASN A 5 69.60 33.76 24.28
CA ASN A 5 68.93 32.55 24.77
C ASN A 5 67.46 32.81 25.16
N CYS A 6 67.17 33.99 25.74
CA CYS A 6 65.80 34.38 26.10
C CYS A 6 64.92 34.56 24.86
N MET A 7 65.43 35.21 23.80
CA MET A 7 64.68 35.41 22.56
C MET A 7 64.40 34.08 21.81
N TYR A 8 65.32 33.12 21.87
CA TYR A 8 65.10 31.78 21.31
C TYR A 8 64.02 31.00 22.08
N GLN A 9 64.00 31.11 23.41
CA GLN A 9 62.93 30.51 24.22
C GLN A 9 61.57 31.16 23.94
N GLU A 10 61.52 32.47 23.76
CA GLU A 10 60.28 33.19 23.45
C GLU A 10 59.70 32.82 22.07
N GLY A 11 60.57 32.64 21.07
CA GLY A 11 60.16 32.19 19.73
C GLY A 11 59.64 30.74 19.70
N ALA A 12 60.31 29.82 20.41
CA ALA A 12 59.86 28.42 20.49
C ALA A 12 58.50 28.28 21.20
N LEU A 13 58.27 29.08 22.25
CA LEU A 13 57.01 29.08 22.99
C LEU A 13 55.85 29.66 22.17
N MET A 14 56.16 30.59 21.27
CA MET A 14 55.19 31.18 20.34
C MET A 14 54.75 30.17 19.26
N GLU A 15 55.69 29.37 18.73
CA GLU A 15 55.41 28.31 17.75
C GLU A 15 54.55 27.19 18.36
N GLU A 16 54.88 26.72 19.57
CA GLU A 16 54.06 25.72 20.29
C GLU A 16 52.64 26.23 20.56
N LEU A 17 52.49 27.51 20.89
CA LEU A 17 51.18 28.13 21.11
C LEU A 17 50.38 28.20 19.80
N GLU A 18 51.02 28.56 18.69
CA GLU A 18 50.38 28.63 17.37
C GLU A 18 49.88 27.25 16.90
N ASP A 19 50.67 26.19 17.13
CA ASP A 19 50.26 24.81 16.88
C ASP A 19 49.06 24.38 17.74
N ILE A 20 49.06 24.75 19.02
CA ILE A 20 47.93 24.46 19.93
C ILE A 20 46.67 25.19 19.47
N LEU A 21 46.79 26.46 19.09
CA LEU A 21 45.67 27.27 18.60
C LEU A 21 45.12 26.70 17.29
N SER A 22 45.98 26.38 16.33
CA SER A 22 45.60 25.72 15.07
C SER A 22 44.87 24.40 15.33
N GLY A 23 45.38 23.56 16.25
CA GLY A 23 44.73 22.31 16.64
C GLY A 23 43.34 22.52 17.29
N LEU A 24 43.18 23.58 18.07
CA LEU A 24 41.88 23.96 18.66
C LEU A 24 40.91 24.45 17.59
N GLU A 25 41.34 25.29 16.65
CA GLU A 25 40.52 25.79 15.54
C GLU A 25 39.99 24.66 14.66
N GLN A 26 40.84 23.67 14.35
CA GLN A 26 40.43 22.48 13.61
C GLN A 26 39.34 21.69 14.36
N ARG A 27 39.52 21.45 15.66
CA ARG A 27 38.51 20.77 16.49
C ARG A 27 37.20 21.56 16.58
N ILE A 28 37.27 22.88 16.75
CA ILE A 28 36.10 23.76 16.76
C ILE A 28 35.34 23.61 15.43
N THR A 29 36.05 23.61 14.31
CA THR A 29 35.46 23.46 12.98
C THR A 29 34.78 22.10 12.82
N ILE A 30 35.44 21.01 13.23
CA ILE A 30 34.86 19.65 13.22
C ILE A 30 33.58 19.60 14.06
N TYR A 31 33.59 20.15 15.27
CA TYR A 31 32.42 20.14 16.14
C TYR A 31 31.28 21.02 15.62
N LYS A 32 31.58 22.18 15.03
CA LYS A 32 30.57 23.02 14.34
C LYS A 32 29.91 22.26 13.18
N ASN A 33 30.71 21.58 12.37
CA ASN A 33 30.19 20.76 11.27
C ASN A 33 29.31 19.63 11.80
N LYS A 34 29.78 18.93 12.84
CA LYS A 34 29.01 17.84 13.45
C LYS A 34 27.68 18.32 14.03
N LEU A 35 27.68 19.47 14.69
CA LEU A 35 26.48 20.10 15.20
C LEU A 35 25.49 20.43 14.08
N SER A 36 25.97 21.00 12.97
CA SER A 36 25.13 21.30 11.81
C SER A 36 24.51 20.04 11.19
N GLU A 37 25.27 18.95 11.05
CA GLU A 37 24.75 17.67 10.58
C GLU A 37 23.66 17.11 11.50
N LEU A 38 23.90 17.15 12.81
CA LEU A 38 22.94 16.67 13.80
C LEU A 38 21.66 17.51 13.80
N GLN A 39 21.77 18.82 13.64
CA GLN A 39 20.61 19.71 13.50
C GLN A 39 19.80 19.39 12.24
N LYS A 40 20.45 19.22 11.09
CA LYS A 40 19.76 18.81 9.85
C LYS A 40 19.08 17.45 10.00
N ARG A 41 19.70 16.50 10.70
CA ARG A 41 19.09 15.18 10.97
C ARG A 41 17.90 15.29 11.91
N ARG A 42 17.98 16.12 12.96
CA ARG A 42 16.84 16.43 13.84
C ARG A 42 15.66 16.96 13.02
N ASP A 43 15.89 17.93 12.15
CA ASP A 43 14.81 18.57 11.38
C ASP A 43 14.08 17.56 10.46
N ARG A 44 14.84 16.65 9.82
CA ARG A 44 14.25 15.55 9.03
C ARG A 44 13.39 14.62 9.89
N LEU A 45 13.89 14.24 11.06
CA LEU A 45 13.15 13.39 11.99
C LEU A 45 11.89 14.09 12.52
N GLU A 46 11.94 15.41 12.73
CA GLU A 46 10.80 16.22 13.14
C GLU A 46 9.68 16.17 12.09
N ASP A 47 10.03 16.27 10.81
CA ASP A 47 9.09 16.15 9.69
C ASP A 47 8.50 14.72 9.58
N GLU A 48 9.33 13.69 9.74
CA GLU A 48 8.88 12.29 9.80
C GLU A 48 7.93 12.03 10.97
N ILE A 49 8.23 12.59 12.16
CA ILE A 49 7.35 12.51 13.32
C ILE A 49 6.01 13.22 13.02
N LYS A 50 6.06 14.40 12.41
CA LYS A 50 4.86 15.18 12.08
C LYS A 50 3.97 14.44 11.09
N THR A 51 4.54 13.84 10.05
CA THR A 51 3.78 13.05 9.08
C THR A 51 3.19 11.80 9.72
N THR A 52 3.98 11.07 10.50
CA THR A 52 3.53 9.87 11.22
C THR A 52 2.39 10.18 12.18
N LYS A 53 2.45 11.29 12.93
CA LYS A 53 1.36 11.74 13.81
C LYS A 53 0.05 11.95 13.06
N LYS A 54 0.08 12.58 11.88
CA LYS A 54 -1.11 12.76 11.04
C LYS A 54 -1.71 11.42 10.60
N TYR A 55 -0.87 10.47 10.20
CA TYR A 55 -1.32 9.13 9.82
C TYR A 55 -1.89 8.35 11.01
N LEU A 56 -1.31 8.50 12.19
CA LEU A 56 -1.82 7.90 13.42
C LEU A 56 -3.21 8.44 13.75
N GLU A 57 -3.40 9.77 13.74
CA GLU A 57 -4.69 10.40 13.97
C GLU A 57 -5.75 9.90 12.98
N LEU A 58 -5.40 9.83 11.69
CA LEU A 58 -6.28 9.27 10.67
C LEU A 58 -6.66 7.82 10.98
N ALA A 59 -5.70 6.96 11.35
CA ALA A 59 -5.98 5.57 11.70
C ALA A 59 -6.89 5.44 12.94
N GLU A 60 -6.68 6.27 13.96
CA GLU A 60 -7.52 6.31 15.16
C GLU A 60 -8.96 6.75 14.85
N THR A 61 -9.13 7.77 14.01
CA THR A 61 -10.47 8.21 13.59
C THR A 61 -11.20 7.13 12.80
N LEU A 62 -10.52 6.47 11.87
CA LEU A 62 -11.09 5.34 11.12
C LEU A 62 -11.51 4.20 12.05
N TYR A 63 -10.66 3.82 13.00
CA TYR A 63 -11.00 2.80 13.99
C TYR A 63 -12.26 3.16 14.81
N LYS A 64 -12.36 4.41 15.28
CA LYS A 64 -13.55 4.88 16.00
C LYS A 64 -14.81 4.81 15.14
N VAL A 65 -14.73 5.23 13.88
CA VAL A 65 -15.85 5.19 12.93
C VAL A 65 -16.30 3.76 12.69
N GLU A 66 -15.40 2.85 12.36
CA GLU A 66 -15.73 1.44 12.10
C GLU A 66 -16.29 0.74 13.34
N ARG A 67 -15.74 1.04 14.53
CA ARG A 67 -16.29 0.53 15.80
C ARG A 67 -17.71 1.03 16.04
N ASN A 68 -18.00 2.30 15.75
CA ASN A 68 -19.33 2.87 15.93
C ASN A 68 -20.32 2.33 14.91
N LYS A 69 -19.91 2.15 13.65
CA LYS A 69 -20.72 1.47 12.63
C LYS A 69 -21.06 0.04 13.06
N ALA A 70 -20.08 -0.72 13.54
CA ALA A 70 -20.32 -2.08 14.03
C ALA A 70 -21.34 -2.10 15.18
N LYS A 71 -21.23 -1.17 16.14
CA LYS A 71 -22.21 -1.02 17.22
C LYS A 71 -23.61 -0.67 16.70
N ALA A 72 -23.72 0.26 15.74
CA ALA A 72 -25.00 0.66 15.16
C ALA A 72 -25.66 -0.49 14.40
N ILE A 73 -24.88 -1.27 13.64
CA ILE A 73 -25.35 -2.49 12.96
C ILE A 73 -25.85 -3.53 13.97
N SER A 74 -25.10 -3.76 15.06
CA SER A 74 -25.54 -4.66 16.13
C SER A 74 -26.81 -4.17 16.83
N GLN A 75 -26.98 -2.86 17.01
CA GLN A 75 -28.19 -2.27 17.59
C GLN A 75 -29.39 -2.35 16.64
N GLN A 76 -29.19 -2.10 15.34
CA GLN A 76 -30.23 -2.27 14.32
C GLN A 76 -30.68 -3.73 14.22
N ALA A 77 -29.76 -4.69 14.27
CA ALA A 77 -30.07 -6.11 14.24
C ALA A 77 -30.88 -6.59 15.48
N GLN A 78 -30.84 -5.87 16.61
CA GLN A 78 -31.69 -6.18 17.78
C GLN A 78 -33.04 -5.46 17.78
N SER A 79 -33.24 -4.44 16.95
CA SER A 79 -34.54 -3.77 16.76
C SER A 79 -35.41 -4.38 15.66
N GLU A 80 -34.88 -5.27 14.82
CA GLU A 80 -35.63 -5.90 13.70
C GLU A 80 -36.40 -7.18 14.08
N ASP A 81 -36.30 -7.67 15.33
CA ASP A 81 -37.10 -8.84 15.79
C ASP A 81 -38.53 -8.49 16.25
N ALA A 82 -38.96 -7.23 16.08
CA ALA A 82 -40.27 -6.76 16.52
C ALA A 82 -41.02 -5.90 15.50
N GLU A 83 -40.92 -6.18 14.19
CA GLU A 83 -42.05 -5.93 13.26
C GLU A 83 -41.76 -6.48 11.85
N LYS A 84 -42.56 -7.47 11.44
CA LYS A 84 -42.76 -7.76 10.00
C LYS A 84 -43.43 -6.53 9.38
N GLY A 85 -42.68 -5.70 8.67
CA GLY A 85 -43.26 -4.52 8.02
C GLY A 85 -42.31 -3.77 7.08
N LEU A 86 -42.13 -4.30 5.86
CA LEU A 86 -42.08 -3.52 4.62
C LEU A 86 -41.18 -2.26 4.57
N ILE A 87 -39.90 -2.39 4.19
CA ILE A 87 -39.15 -1.27 3.57
C ILE A 87 -38.33 -1.78 2.37
N LYS A 88 -38.92 -1.62 1.17
CA LYS A 88 -38.19 -1.47 -0.09
C LYS A 88 -37.28 -0.25 0.04
N GLY A 89 -35.99 -0.46 0.30
CA GLY A 89 -35.04 0.65 0.39
C GLY A 89 -33.73 0.30 1.06
N SER A 90 -32.95 -0.63 0.49
CA SER A 90 -31.47 -0.65 0.60
C SER A 90 -30.80 -1.84 -0.12
N GLU A 91 -31.44 -2.45 -1.13
CA GLU A 91 -30.73 -3.47 -1.94
C GLU A 91 -29.57 -2.84 -2.73
N GLU A 92 -29.72 -1.62 -3.25
CA GLU A 92 -28.70 -0.94 -4.05
C GLU A 92 -27.37 -0.71 -3.30
N SER A 93 -27.44 -0.37 -2.01
CA SER A 93 -26.24 -0.10 -1.20
C SER A 93 -25.54 -1.37 -0.72
N LYS A 94 -26.29 -2.45 -0.49
CA LYS A 94 -25.71 -3.77 -0.20
C LYS A 94 -25.12 -4.38 -1.46
N ASP A 95 -25.79 -4.24 -2.61
CA ASP A 95 -25.29 -4.69 -3.90
C ASP A 95 -23.99 -3.97 -4.29
N LEU A 96 -23.83 -2.66 -4.03
CA LEU A 96 -22.58 -1.95 -4.29
C LEU A 96 -21.41 -2.42 -3.40
N LEU A 97 -21.65 -2.67 -2.11
CA LEU A 97 -20.62 -3.16 -1.18
C LEU A 97 -20.26 -4.64 -1.44
N PHE A 98 -21.24 -5.49 -1.73
CA PHE A 98 -20.98 -6.88 -2.10
C PHE A 98 -20.36 -6.98 -3.49
N SER A 99 -20.76 -6.13 -4.45
CA SER A 99 -20.18 -6.06 -5.81
C SER A 99 -18.68 -5.78 -5.82
N THR A 100 -18.22 -4.88 -4.96
CA THR A 100 -16.80 -4.46 -4.93
C THR A 100 -15.84 -5.47 -4.29
N PHE A 101 -16.35 -6.49 -3.60
CA PHE A 101 -15.52 -7.49 -2.90
C PHE A 101 -15.87 -8.95 -3.22
N LYS A 102 -16.74 -9.22 -4.21
CA LYS A 102 -17.21 -10.57 -4.59
C LYS A 102 -16.07 -11.59 -4.71
N PHE A 103 -14.90 -11.15 -5.14
CA PHE A 103 -13.76 -12.01 -5.46
C PHE A 103 -12.55 -11.78 -4.54
N SER A 104 -12.66 -10.93 -3.52
CA SER A 104 -11.55 -10.53 -2.64
C SER A 104 -10.89 -11.69 -1.88
N SER A 105 -11.63 -12.77 -1.61
CA SER A 105 -11.16 -13.98 -0.94
C SER A 105 -10.78 -15.12 -1.89
N LEU A 106 -10.93 -14.95 -3.20
CA LEU A 106 -10.76 -15.99 -4.20
C LEU A 106 -9.46 -15.85 -4.99
N SER A 107 -8.91 -16.99 -5.42
CA SER A 107 -7.73 -17.01 -6.30
C SER A 107 -8.09 -16.54 -7.71
N ILE A 108 -7.11 -16.01 -8.45
CA ILE A 108 -7.31 -15.47 -9.82
C ILE A 108 -8.08 -16.46 -10.72
N PRO A 109 -7.74 -17.77 -10.77
CA PRO A 109 -8.49 -18.73 -11.58
C PRO A 109 -9.93 -18.93 -11.07
N GLN A 110 -10.14 -19.00 -9.76
CA GLN A 110 -11.46 -19.25 -9.18
C GLN A 110 -12.41 -18.06 -9.38
N ALA A 111 -11.90 -16.83 -9.23
CA ALA A 111 -12.65 -15.62 -9.54
C ALA A 111 -12.98 -15.53 -11.04
N THR A 112 -12.03 -15.89 -11.91
CA THR A 112 -12.25 -15.91 -13.37
C THR A 112 -13.30 -16.95 -13.77
N TYR A 113 -13.33 -18.10 -13.08
CA TYR A 113 -14.36 -19.12 -13.31
C TYR A 113 -15.77 -18.57 -13.05
N ILE A 114 -15.97 -17.83 -11.95
CA ILE A 114 -17.26 -17.23 -11.63
C ILE A 114 -17.64 -16.18 -12.67
N ILE A 115 -16.70 -15.30 -13.05
CA ILE A 115 -16.92 -14.27 -14.07
C ILE A 115 -17.35 -14.88 -15.42
N LEU A 116 -16.63 -15.91 -15.89
CA LEU A 116 -16.98 -16.57 -17.16
C LEU A 116 -18.27 -17.38 -17.06
N LYS A 117 -18.61 -17.90 -15.87
CA LYS A 117 -19.87 -18.62 -15.64
C LYS A 117 -21.07 -17.66 -15.61
N GLU A 118 -20.91 -16.47 -15.03
CA GLU A 118 -21.94 -15.42 -15.00
C GLU A 118 -22.20 -14.83 -16.40
N GLU A 119 -21.14 -14.62 -17.19
CA GLU A 119 -21.26 -14.03 -18.52
C GLU A 119 -21.71 -15.05 -19.59
N GLY A 120 -21.40 -16.33 -19.39
CA GLY A 120 -21.73 -17.41 -20.33
C GLY A 120 -21.05 -17.29 -21.71
N LYS A 121 -20.10 -16.37 -21.87
CA LYS A 121 -19.42 -16.05 -23.14
C LYS A 121 -17.91 -16.01 -22.98
N ALA A 122 -17.21 -16.13 -24.09
CA ALA A 122 -15.76 -15.99 -24.11
C ALA A 122 -15.36 -14.52 -23.92
N LEU A 123 -14.53 -14.24 -22.92
CA LEU A 123 -14.10 -12.88 -22.58
C LEU A 123 -12.63 -12.66 -22.89
N HIS A 124 -12.29 -11.42 -23.26
CA HIS A 124 -10.90 -11.04 -23.48
C HIS A 124 -10.16 -10.87 -22.14
N ALA A 125 -8.86 -11.17 -22.10
CA ALA A 125 -8.03 -11.12 -20.90
C ALA A 125 -8.05 -9.74 -20.21
N LYS A 126 -8.25 -8.67 -21.00
CA LYS A 126 -8.42 -7.30 -20.50
C LYS A 126 -9.73 -7.12 -19.72
N GLU A 127 -10.83 -7.68 -20.20
CA GLU A 127 -12.15 -7.58 -19.57
C GLU A 127 -12.23 -8.45 -18.32
N ILE A 128 -11.62 -9.63 -18.37
CA ILE A 128 -11.46 -10.50 -17.19
C ILE A 128 -10.65 -9.75 -16.13
N TYR A 129 -9.52 -9.14 -16.50
CA TYR A 129 -8.71 -8.36 -15.57
C TYR A 129 -9.48 -7.19 -14.95
N GLN A 130 -10.26 -6.45 -15.75
CA GLN A 130 -11.05 -5.33 -15.27
C GLN A 130 -12.10 -5.79 -14.24
N ARG A 131 -12.86 -6.85 -14.54
CA ARG A 131 -13.84 -7.43 -13.61
C ARG A 131 -13.20 -8.00 -12.34
N LEU A 132 -12.00 -8.57 -12.44
CA LEU A 132 -11.23 -9.03 -11.29
C LEU A 132 -10.85 -7.87 -10.35
N ILE A 133 -10.47 -6.72 -10.89
CA ILE A 133 -10.21 -5.52 -10.08
C ILE A 133 -11.50 -4.98 -9.48
N GLU A 134 -12.57 -4.89 -10.28
CA GLU A 134 -13.88 -4.42 -9.83
C GLU A 134 -14.42 -5.28 -8.68
N GLY A 135 -14.19 -6.60 -8.71
CA GLY A 135 -14.53 -7.52 -7.61
C GLY A 135 -13.49 -7.64 -6.49
N GLY A 136 -12.47 -6.78 -6.47
CA GLY A 136 -11.55 -6.62 -5.33
C GLY A 136 -10.30 -7.51 -5.34
N VAL A 137 -9.96 -8.17 -6.45
CA VAL A 137 -8.75 -9.01 -6.56
C VAL A 137 -7.50 -8.16 -6.74
N LYS A 138 -6.57 -8.21 -5.78
CA LYS A 138 -5.30 -7.46 -5.84
C LYS A 138 -4.21 -8.23 -6.61
N ILE A 139 -3.98 -7.86 -7.87
CA ILE A 139 -2.90 -8.41 -8.70
C ILE A 139 -1.65 -7.51 -8.57
N ARG A 140 -0.58 -8.01 -7.93
CA ARG A 140 0.67 -7.24 -7.67
C ARG A 140 1.72 -7.31 -8.80
N SER A 141 1.36 -7.76 -10.00
CA SER A 141 2.31 -7.99 -11.10
C SER A 141 2.55 -6.74 -11.97
N LYS A 142 3.77 -6.53 -12.47
CA LYS A 142 4.13 -5.43 -13.41
C LYS A 142 3.33 -5.50 -14.74
N THR A 143 2.97 -6.71 -15.16
CA THR A 143 2.19 -6.99 -16.38
C THR A 143 0.93 -7.80 -16.02
N PRO A 144 -0.16 -7.15 -15.60
CA PRO A 144 -1.31 -7.84 -15.03
C PRO A 144 -2.07 -8.74 -16.03
N ILE A 145 -2.24 -8.31 -17.28
CA ILE A 145 -2.95 -9.07 -18.33
C ILE A 145 -2.21 -10.38 -18.67
N THR A 146 -0.87 -10.32 -18.76
CA THR A 146 -0.03 -11.49 -18.98
C THR A 146 -0.08 -12.44 -17.79
N SER A 147 -0.13 -11.92 -16.56
CA SER A 147 -0.23 -12.70 -15.33
C SER A 147 -1.54 -13.49 -15.25
N VAL A 148 -2.66 -12.84 -15.59
CA VAL A 148 -3.97 -13.50 -15.72
C VAL A 148 -3.90 -14.59 -16.80
N SER A 149 -3.39 -14.28 -17.98
CA SER A 149 -3.25 -15.24 -19.08
C SER A 149 -2.42 -16.48 -18.72
N ILE A 150 -1.29 -16.30 -18.03
CA ILE A 150 -0.45 -17.41 -17.54
C ILE A 150 -1.22 -18.25 -16.52
N SER A 151 -1.97 -17.60 -15.62
CA SER A 151 -2.76 -18.29 -14.59
C SER A 151 -3.89 -19.12 -15.22
N LEU A 152 -4.56 -18.60 -16.25
CA LEU A 152 -5.61 -19.30 -16.97
C LEU A 152 -5.07 -20.44 -17.83
N ASN A 153 -3.92 -20.27 -18.49
CA ASN A 153 -3.29 -21.33 -19.27
C ASN A 153 -2.80 -22.52 -18.43
N ARG A 154 -2.58 -22.33 -17.12
CA ARG A 154 -2.17 -23.39 -16.20
C ARG A 154 -3.35 -24.27 -15.77
N ASP A 155 -4.58 -23.78 -15.88
CA ASP A 155 -5.76 -24.46 -15.38
C ASP A 155 -6.56 -25.08 -16.55
N LYS A 156 -6.79 -26.40 -16.48
CA LYS A 156 -7.46 -27.18 -17.53
C LYS A 156 -8.93 -26.79 -17.74
N ARG A 157 -9.50 -26.00 -16.83
CA ARG A 157 -10.88 -25.51 -16.92
C ARG A 157 -11.06 -24.44 -18.00
N PHE A 158 -9.99 -23.74 -18.40
CA PHE A 158 -10.07 -22.65 -19.36
C PHE A 158 -9.45 -23.05 -20.71
N GLN A 159 -10.12 -22.69 -21.79
CA GLN A 159 -9.63 -22.87 -23.14
C GLN A 159 -9.45 -21.52 -23.82
N ARG A 160 -8.28 -21.32 -24.43
CA ARG A 160 -8.00 -20.14 -25.26
C ARG A 160 -8.57 -20.37 -26.66
N ILE A 161 -9.63 -19.64 -26.99
CA ILE A 161 -10.31 -19.75 -28.29
C ILE A 161 -9.75 -18.80 -29.35
N ALA A 162 -9.16 -17.67 -28.92
CA ALA A 162 -8.59 -16.64 -29.78
C ALA A 162 -7.45 -15.90 -29.06
N PRO A 163 -6.68 -15.01 -29.73
CA PRO A 163 -5.62 -14.25 -29.07
C PRO A 163 -6.17 -13.50 -27.86
N ASN A 164 -5.69 -13.87 -26.66
CA ASN A 164 -6.12 -13.30 -25.39
C ASN A 164 -7.63 -13.43 -25.08
N THR A 165 -8.33 -14.40 -25.67
CA THR A 165 -9.75 -14.66 -25.37
C THR A 165 -9.92 -16.06 -24.80
N TYR A 166 -10.59 -16.16 -23.65
CA TYR A 166 -10.73 -17.39 -22.87
C TYR A 166 -12.20 -17.75 -22.66
N CYS A 167 -12.50 -19.05 -22.69
CA CYS A 167 -13.81 -19.63 -22.44
C CYS A 167 -13.69 -20.78 -21.42
N LEU A 168 -14.79 -21.12 -20.76
CA LEU A 168 -14.87 -22.31 -19.91
C LEU A 168 -15.02 -23.56 -20.79
N THR A 169 -14.26 -24.60 -20.44
CA THR A 169 -14.30 -25.90 -21.12
C THR A 169 -15.45 -26.77 -20.62
N ASP A 170 -16.17 -26.33 -19.58
CA ASP A 170 -17.25 -27.09 -18.94
C ASP A 170 -18.46 -27.21 -19.90
N PRO A 171 -18.92 -28.42 -20.27
CA PRO A 171 -19.99 -28.64 -21.25
C PRO A 171 -21.37 -28.09 -20.86
N GLU A 172 -21.56 -27.57 -19.65
CA GLU A 172 -22.80 -26.93 -19.22
C GLU A 172 -22.94 -25.49 -19.77
N ALA A 173 -21.84 -24.75 -19.94
CA ALA A 173 -21.87 -23.34 -20.38
C ALA A 173 -22.06 -23.17 -21.90
N GLN A 174 -21.81 -24.20 -22.70
CA GLN A 174 -21.95 -24.17 -24.16
C GLN A 174 -23.39 -24.48 -24.64
N ARG A 175 -24.33 -24.79 -23.74
CA ARG A 175 -25.71 -25.16 -24.08
C ARG A 175 -26.67 -23.98 -24.28
N GLU A 176 -26.33 -22.79 -23.79
CA GLU A 176 -27.22 -21.62 -23.91
C GLU A 176 -27.20 -20.97 -25.32
N GLU A 177 -26.19 -21.26 -26.14
CA GLU A 177 -26.00 -20.61 -27.45
C GLU A 177 -26.67 -21.36 -28.63
N ARG A 178 -27.53 -22.35 -28.33
CA ARG A 178 -28.33 -23.10 -29.33
C ARG A 178 -29.83 -23.19 -28.99
N ARG A 179 -30.43 -22.15 -28.43
CA ARG A 179 -31.89 -22.00 -28.35
C ARG A 179 -32.36 -20.64 -28.84
#